data_AF-A0A1W9RQ01-F1
#
_entry.id   AF-A0A1W9RQ01-F1
#
_cell.length_a   1.000
_cell.length_b   1.000
_cell.length_c   1.000
_cell.angle_alpha   90.00
_cell.angle_beta   90.00
_cell.angle_gamma   90.00
#
_symmetry.space_group_name_H-M   'P 1'
#
loop_
_entity.id
_entity.type
_entity.pdbx_description
1 polymer ?
#
loop_
_entity_poly.entity_id
_entity_poly.type
_entity_poly.pdbx_seq_one_letter_code
_entity_poly.pdbx_strand_id
1 'polypeptide(L)' 'MGIPSGPELLLIVFVLVLLFGAKKIPELASGLGKGIREFKKATREAVEDEEPAKIQEGEKKEAN' A
#
# COMPACT_ATOMS: atom_id res chain seq x y z
N MET A 1 15.46 20.37 12.98
CA MET A 1 14.79 19.21 13.62
C MET A 1 14.80 18.08 12.61
N GLY A 2 15.70 17.11 12.80
CA GLY A 2 15.91 16.01 11.84
C GLY A 2 14.96 14.84 12.13
N ILE A 3 14.61 14.10 11.08
CA ILE A 3 13.91 12.82 11.24
C ILE A 3 14.83 11.89 12.04
N PRO A 4 14.33 11.23 13.10
CA PRO A 4 15.10 10.26 13.86
C PRO A 4 15.74 9.23 12.93
N SER A 5 17.04 9.02 13.10
CA SER A 5 17.81 8.05 12.36
C SER A 5 17.43 6.62 12.79
N GLY A 6 17.79 5.61 12.00
CA GLY A 6 17.30 4.23 12.09
C GLY A 6 17.02 3.66 13.50
N PRO A 7 17.94 3.79 14.49
CA PRO A 7 17.71 3.28 15.84
C PRO A 7 16.53 3.91 16.57
N GLU A 8 16.34 5.22 16.43
CA GLU A 8 15.26 5.96 17.10
C GLU A 8 13.90 5.62 16.49
N LEU A 9 13.84 5.45 15.15
CA LEU A 9 12.64 4.96 14.47
C LEU A 9 12.25 3.55 14.94
N LEU A 10 13.23 2.67 15.13
CA LEU A 10 12.98 1.31 15.60
C LEU A 10 12.38 1.29 17.01
N LEU A 11 12.83 2.19 17.89
CA LEU A 11 12.29 2.34 19.24
C LEU A 11 10.85 2.88 19.23
N ILE A 12 10.55 3.86 18.37
CA ILE A 12 9.17 4.38 18.19
C ILE A 12 8.24 3.27 17.70
N VAL A 13 8.66 2.53 16.66
CA VAL A 13 7.89 1.40 16.12
C VAL A 13 7.70 0.33 17.20
N PHE A 14 8.71 0.04 18.01
CA PHE A 14 8.62 -0.91 19.10
C PHE A 14 7.57 -0.50 20.14
N VAL A 15 7.54 0.77 20.55
CA VAL A 15 6.50 1.29 21.47
C VAL A 15 5.11 1.21 20.84
N LEU A 16 4.95 1.58 19.56
CA LEU A 16 3.67 1.47 18.86
C LEU A 16 3.18 0.02 18.79
N VAL A 17 4.09 -0.94 18.57
CA VAL A 17 3.79 -2.37 18.56
C VAL A 17 3.39 -2.87 19.94
N LEU A 18 3.95 -2.34 21.03
CA LEU A 18 3.53 -2.69 22.39
C LEU A 18 2.13 -2.14 22.73
N LEU A 19 1.81 -0.93 22.27
CA LEU A 19 0.51 -0.29 22.52
C LEU A 19 -0.63 -0.91 21.70
N PHE A 20 -0.42 -1.07 20.39
CA PHE A 20 -1.44 -1.56 19.47
C PHE A 20 -1.35 -3.06 19.22
N GLY A 21 -0.22 -3.70 19.52
CA GLY A 21 0.05 -5.10 19.21
C GLY A 21 0.59 -5.29 17.79
N ALA A 22 1.55 -6.21 17.64
CA ALA A 22 2.19 -6.53 16.35
C ALA A 22 1.20 -6.98 15.26
N LYS A 23 0.03 -7.52 15.67
CA LYS A 23 -1.01 -7.98 14.75
C LYS A 23 -1.89 -6.85 14.20
N LYS A 24 -2.02 -5.72 14.90
CA LYS A 24 -2.91 -4.63 14.45
C LYS A 24 -2.33 -3.84 13.29
N ILE A 25 -1.02 -3.64 13.24
CA ILE A 25 -0.35 -2.95 12.13
C ILE A 25 -0.63 -3.63 10.76
N PRO A 26 -0.38 -4.94 10.57
CA PRO A 26 -0.67 -5.61 9.29
C PRO A 26 -2.17 -5.75 9.01
N GLU A 27 -3.01 -5.89 10.04
CA GLU A 27 -4.47 -5.93 9.90
C GLU A 27 -4.99 -4.60 9.32
N LEU A 28 -4.56 -3.47 9.88
CA LEU A 28 -4.89 -2.13 9.40
C LEU A 28 -4.31 -1.87 8.00
N ALA A 29 -3.04 -2.25 7.76
CA ALA A 29 -2.41 -2.09 6.45
C ALA A 29 -3.11 -2.92 5.36
N SER A 30 -3.55 -4.14 5.68
CA SER A 30 -4.30 -5.00 4.76
C SER A 30 -5.67 -4.39 4.43
N GLY A 31 -6.40 -3.89 5.44
CA GLY A 31 -7.68 -3.21 5.24
C GLY A 31 -7.55 -1.95 4.40
N LEU A 32 -6.58 -1.08 4.74
CA LEU A 32 -6.29 0.14 4.00
C LEU A 32 -5.85 -0.16 2.55
N GLY A 33 -4.99 -1.16 2.36
CA GLY A 33 -4.50 -1.55 1.03
C GLY A 33 -5.61 -2.07 0.12
N LYS A 34 -6.55 -2.85 0.66
CA LYS A 34 -7.75 -3.27 -0.07
C LYS A 34 -8.64 -2.08 -0.43
N GLY A 35 -8.90 -1.18 0.52
CA GLY A 35 -9.69 0.03 0.28
C GLY A 35 -9.07 0.95 -0.78
N ILE A 36 -7.75 1.19 -0.73
CA ILE A 36 -7.05 1.98 -1.75
C ILE A 36 -7.11 1.29 -3.12
N ARG A 37 -6.99 -0.04 -3.17
CA ARG A 37 -7.06 -0.80 -4.43
C ARG A 37 -8.45 -0.75 -5.04
N GLU A 38 -9.50 -0.93 -4.25
CA GLU A 38 -10.89 -0.83 -4.68
C GLU A 38 -11.24 0.60 -5.11
N PHE A 39 -10.80 1.60 -4.34
CA PHE A 39 -10.94 3.01 -4.70
C PHE A 39 -10.28 3.31 -6.05
N LYS A 40 -9.02 2.91 -6.24
CA LYS A 40 -8.30 3.11 -7.51
C LYS A 40 -8.99 2.40 -8.68
N LYS A 41 -9.57 1.22 -8.45
CA LYS A 41 -10.31 0.47 -9.46
C LYS A 41 -11.61 1.20 -9.85
N ALA A 42 -12.42 1.60 -8.86
CA ALA A 42 -13.65 2.34 -9.10
C ALA A 42 -13.40 3.69 -9.77
N THR A 43 -12.34 4.41 -9.38
CA THR A 43 -11.93 5.65 -10.05
C THR A 43 -11.48 5.41 -11.49
N ARG A 44 -10.81 4.29 -11.79
CA ARG A 44 -10.43 3.94 -13.18
C ARG A 44 -11.65 3.62 -14.02
N GLU A 45 -12.54 2.76 -13.51
CA GLU A 45 -13.78 2.40 -14.20
C GLU A 45 -14.65 3.66 -14.46
N ALA A 46 -14.75 4.57 -13.48
CA ALA A 46 -15.47 5.83 -13.63
C ALA A 46 -14.83 6.83 -14.62
N VAL A 47 -13.54 6.67 -14.92
CA VAL A 47 -12.81 7.50 -15.90
C VAL A 47 -12.74 6.80 -17.27
N GLU A 48 -12.83 5.47 -17.31
CA GLU A 48 -12.78 4.64 -18.52
C GLU A 48 -14.12 4.59 -19.29
N ASP A 49 -15.24 5.05 -18.70
CA ASP A 49 -16.51 5.29 -19.42
C ASP A 49 -16.39 6.43 -20.48
N GLU A 50 -15.23 7.10 -20.59
CA GLU A 50 -14.84 8.01 -21.68
C GLU A 50 -13.66 7.45 -22.52
N GLU A 51 -13.85 6.28 -23.17
CA GLU A 51 -12.98 5.62 -24.19
C GLU A 51 -11.51 5.20 -23.80
N PRO A 52 -10.93 4.18 -24.50
CA PRO A 52 -10.10 3.18 -23.84
C PRO A 52 -8.60 3.48 -23.89
N ALA A 53 -7.96 3.58 -22.73
CA ALA A 53 -6.49 3.48 -22.63
C ALA A 53 -6.10 2.21 -21.86
N LYS A 54 -5.79 1.16 -22.62
CA LYS A 54 -4.97 0.02 -22.19
C LYS A 54 -3.79 0.53 -21.36
N ILE A 55 -3.76 0.22 -20.07
CA ILE A 55 -2.50 0.19 -19.32
C ILE A 55 -2.10 -1.28 -19.19
N GLN A 56 -1.31 -1.72 -20.18
CA GLN A 56 -0.44 -2.88 -20.03
C GLN A 56 0.63 -2.53 -18.99
N GLU A 57 0.78 -3.35 -17.96
CA GLU A 57 2.08 -3.58 -17.34
C GLU A 57 2.12 -5.02 -16.83
N GLY A 58 2.84 -5.85 -17.57
CA GLY A 58 2.97 -7.28 -17.36
C GLY A 58 3.93 -7.91 -18.36
N GLU A 59 4.99 -7.19 -18.76
CA GLU A 59 6.19 -7.84 -19.27
C GLU A 59 6.77 -8.71 -18.14
N LYS A 60 6.65 -10.03 -18.31
CA LYS A 60 7.69 -11.04 -18.06
C LYS A 60 7.07 -12.43 -18.11
N LYS A 61 6.92 -12.97 -19.32
CA LYS A 61 7.14 -14.39 -19.63
C LYS A 61 7.52 -14.54 -21.11
N GLU A 62 8.76 -14.17 -21.42
CA GLU A 62 9.46 -14.72 -22.58
C GLU A 62 10.93 -14.89 -22.23
N ALA A 63 11.34 -16.15 -22.06
CA ALA A 63 12.68 -16.66 -22.31
C ALA A 63 12.53 -18.18 -22.37
N ASN A 64 12.49 -18.64 -23.62
CA ASN A 64 12.78 -19.98 -24.14
C ASN A 64 13.65 -20.86 -23.24
#